data_AF-A0A955NL85-F1
#
_entry.id   AF-A0A955NL85-F1
#
_cell.length_a   1.000
_cell.length_b   1.000
_cell.length_c   1.000
_cell.angle_alpha   90.00
_cell.angle_beta   90.00
_cell.angle_gamma   90.00
#
_symmetry.space_group_name_H-M   'P 1'
#
loop_
_entity.id
_entity.type
_entity.pdbx_description
1 polymer ?
#
loop_
_entity_poly.entity_id
_entity_poly.type
_entity_poly.pdbx_seq_one_letter_code
_entity_poly.pdbx_strand_id
1 'polypeptide(L)' 'DRVSGENPFVLDSCEPRTRFRDYAYAELRYRLLAHTHPEEAERLMVLAERAVAQRWATYTAMARRGS' A
#
# COMPACT_ATOMS: atom_id res chain seq x y z
N ASP A 1 -11.49 18.40 27.54
CA ASP A 1 -12.43 17.74 26.61
C ASP A 1 -11.88 17.75 25.20
N ARG A 2 -11.64 16.58 24.59
CA ARG A 2 -11.23 16.50 23.17
C ARG A 2 -12.47 16.72 22.31
N VAL A 3 -12.35 17.66 21.38
CA VAL A 3 -13.39 18.18 20.49
C VAL A 3 -14.22 17.05 19.88
N SER A 4 -15.48 16.95 20.28
CA SER A 4 -16.46 16.04 19.68
C SER A 4 -16.84 16.58 18.30
N GLY A 5 -16.29 16.01 17.23
CA GLY A 5 -16.64 16.37 15.85
C GLY A 5 -15.53 16.19 14.83
N GLU A 6 -14.27 16.14 15.26
CA GLU A 6 -13.13 15.95 14.36
C GLU A 6 -12.88 14.46 14.06
N ASN A 7 -12.38 14.18 12.86
CA ASN A 7 -11.99 12.83 12.47
C ASN A 7 -10.84 12.29 13.35
N PRO A 8 -11.02 11.16 14.07
CA PRO A 8 -9.97 10.61 14.92
C PRO A 8 -8.84 9.92 14.13
N PHE A 9 -9.02 9.67 12.83
CA PHE A 9 -8.02 9.04 11.99
C PHE A 9 -7.19 10.07 11.22
N VAL A 10 -5.89 10.07 11.46
CA VAL A 10 -4.91 10.91 10.76
C VAL A 10 -4.02 10.03 9.90
N LEU A 11 -3.90 10.35 8.61
CA LEU A 11 -2.95 9.74 7.70
C LEU A 11 -1.71 10.64 7.60
N ASP A 12 -0.62 10.23 8.26
CA ASP A 12 0.65 10.98 8.36
C ASP A 12 1.58 10.79 7.15
N SER A 13 1.22 9.86 6.27
CA SER A 13 2.02 9.47 5.12
C SER A 13 1.59 10.22 3.86
N CYS A 14 2.56 10.71 3.10
CA CYS A 14 2.32 11.29 1.79
C CYS A 14 1.84 10.25 0.77
N GLU A 15 1.24 10.74 -0.32
CA GLU A 15 0.84 9.87 -1.44
C GLU A 15 2.02 9.07 -2.01
N PRO A 16 1.87 7.75 -2.22
CA PRO A 16 2.90 6.92 -2.83
C PRO A 16 3.24 7.41 -4.25
N ARG A 17 4.53 7.66 -4.51
CA ARG A 17 5.02 8.10 -5.83
C ARG A 17 5.68 7.01 -6.65
N THR A 18 6.00 5.88 -6.02
CA THR A 18 6.72 4.76 -6.62
C THR A 18 5.79 3.56 -6.73
N ARG A 19 5.90 2.80 -7.83
CA ARG A 19 5.15 1.54 -7.97
C ARG A 19 5.67 0.53 -6.96
N PHE A 20 4.76 -0.27 -6.41
CA PHE A 20 5.16 -1.28 -5.42
C PHE A 20 6.15 -2.29 -6.00
N ARG A 21 5.99 -2.68 -7.28
CA ARG A 21 6.94 -3.55 -7.99
C ARG A 21 8.38 -3.04 -7.97
N ASP A 22 8.58 -1.74 -8.19
CA ASP A 22 9.93 -1.15 -8.27
C ASP A 22 10.63 -1.20 -6.90
N TYR A 23 9.89 -0.88 -5.83
CA TYR A 23 10.37 -1.06 -4.46
C TYR A 23 10.65 -2.54 -4.16
N ALA A 24 9.73 -3.43 -4.47
CA ALA A 24 9.85 -4.85 -4.16
C ALA A 24 11.07 -5.48 -4.83
N TYR A 25 11.31 -5.21 -6.12
CA TYR A 25 12.45 -5.80 -6.83
C TYR A 25 13.81 -5.20 -6.48
N ALA A 26 13.85 -4.11 -5.70
CA ALA A 26 15.10 -3.68 -5.06
C ALA A 26 15.55 -4.63 -3.94
N GLU A 27 14.66 -5.46 -3.39
CA GLU A 27 14.97 -6.34 -2.27
C GLU A 27 15.18 -7.80 -2.69
N LEU A 28 16.14 -8.48 -2.05
CA LEU A 28 16.49 -9.86 -2.37
C LEU A 28 15.31 -10.83 -2.16
N ARG A 29 14.47 -10.60 -1.14
CA ARG A 29 13.36 -11.51 -0.80
C ARG A 29 12.34 -11.66 -1.94
N TYR A 30 12.06 -10.60 -2.69
CA TYR A 30 11.14 -10.67 -3.83
C TYR A 30 11.85 -11.19 -5.08
N ARG A 31 13.11 -10.79 -5.30
CA ARG A 31 13.91 -11.30 -6.42
C ARG A 31 14.11 -12.82 -6.34
N LEU A 32 14.37 -13.37 -5.15
CA LEU A 32 14.53 -14.81 -4.97
C LEU A 32 13.26 -15.58 -5.38
N LEU A 33 12.09 -15.08 -5.00
CA LEU A 33 10.82 -15.69 -5.41
C LEU A 33 10.61 -15.58 -6.94
N ALA A 34 10.89 -14.42 -7.54
CA ALA A 34 10.80 -14.23 -8.98
C ALA A 34 11.76 -15.13 -9.78
N HIS A 35 12.94 -15.41 -9.24
CA HIS A 35 13.91 -16.32 -9.87
C HIS A 35 13.53 -17.79 -9.73
N THR A 36 12.96 -18.19 -8.59
CA THR A 36 12.66 -19.61 -8.30
C THR A 36 11.26 -20.02 -8.79
N HIS A 37 10.30 -19.10 -8.79
CA HIS A 37 8.89 -19.32 -9.13
C HIS A 37 8.32 -18.12 -9.92
N PRO A 38 8.73 -17.92 -11.18
CA PRO A 38 8.43 -16.69 -11.92
C PRO A 38 6.92 -16.45 -12.14
N GLU A 39 6.15 -17.48 -12.49
CA GLU A 39 4.70 -17.34 -12.73
C GLU A 39 3.94 -16.93 -11.46
N GLU A 40 4.26 -17.58 -10.35
CA GLU A 40 3.65 -17.27 -9.06
C GLU A 40 4.10 -15.91 -8.53
N ALA A 41 5.35 -15.52 -8.77
CA ALA A 41 5.86 -14.20 -8.42
C ALA A 41 5.10 -13.08 -9.16
N GLU A 42 4.82 -13.24 -10.46
CA GLU A 42 4.02 -12.26 -11.21
C GLU A 42 2.57 -12.22 -10.72
N ARG A 43 1.96 -13.39 -10.47
CA ARG A 43 0.59 -13.48 -9.90
C ARG A 43 0.50 -12.74 -8.57
N LEU A 44 1.44 -12.99 -7.66
CA LEU A 44 1.51 -12.36 -6.35
C LEU A 44 1.83 -10.87 -6.46
N MET A 45 2.67 -10.45 -7.41
CA MET A 45 2.97 -9.04 -7.62
C MET A 45 1.72 -8.25 -8.00
N VAL A 46 0.93 -8.75 -8.96
CA VAL A 46 -0.34 -8.11 -9.35
C VAL A 46 -1.30 -8.00 -8.17
N LEU A 47 -1.41 -9.04 -7.34
CA LEU A 47 -2.24 -9.01 -6.13
C LEU A 47 -1.74 -7.99 -5.10
N ALA A 48 -0.42 -7.94 -4.88
CA ALA A 48 0.19 -7.03 -3.94
C ALA A 48 0.00 -5.56 -4.36
N GLU A 49 0.19 -5.22 -5.64
CA GLU A 49 -0.06 -3.85 -6.12
C GLU A 49 -1.52 -3.42 -5.89
N ARG A 50 -2.48 -4.31 -6.19
CA ARG A 50 -3.91 -4.05 -5.93
C ARG A 50 -4.19 -3.84 -4.44
N ALA A 51 -3.63 -4.69 -3.58
CA ALA A 51 -3.81 -4.60 -2.13
C ALA A 51 -3.24 -3.29 -1.56
N VAL A 52 -2.06 -2.87 -2.03
CA VAL A 52 -1.44 -1.59 -1.64
C VAL A 52 -2.33 -0.42 -2.06
N ALA A 53 -2.81 -0.40 -3.31
CA ALA A 53 -3.70 0.65 -3.81
C ALA A 53 -5.02 0.71 -3.02
N GLN A 54 -5.63 -0.45 -2.74
CA GLN A 54 -6.87 -0.53 -1.97
C GLN A 54 -6.68 -0.04 -0.53
N ARG A 55 -5.55 -0.37 0.11
CA ARG A 55 -5.25 0.09 1.46
C ARG A 55 -5.03 1.60 1.50
N TRP A 56 -4.31 2.15 0.53
CA TRP A 56 -4.16 3.60 0.38
C TRP A 56 -5.52 4.29 0.27
N ALA A 57 -6.37 3.85 -0.68
CA ALA A 57 -7.71 4.40 -0.88
C ALA A 57 -8.56 4.32 0.40
N THR A 58 -8.46 3.21 1.15
CA THR A 58 -9.17 3.02 2.42
C THR A 58 -8.72 4.04 3.46
N TYR A 59 -7.41 4.19 3.67
CA TYR A 59 -6.89 5.14 4.65
C TYR A 59 -7.14 6.59 4.26
N THR A 60 -7.01 6.94 2.97
CA THR A 60 -7.39 8.26 2.48
C THR A 60 -8.87 8.54 2.70
N ALA A 61 -9.76 7.57 2.43
CA ALA A 61 -11.18 7.72 2.71
C ALA A 61 -11.46 7.86 4.20
N MET A 62 -10.78 7.09 5.06
CA MET A 62 -10.89 7.22 6.51
C MET A 62 -10.47 8.61 6.97
N ALA A 63 -9.34 9.16 6.47
CA ALA A 63 -8.84 10.49 6.82
C ALA A 63 -9.75 11.64 6.34
N ARG A 64 -10.55 11.43 5.29
CA ARG A 64 -11.49 12.43 4.75
C ARG A 64 -12.87 12.43 5.40
N ARG A 65 -13.23 11.43 6.22
CA ARG A 65 -14.60 11.23 6.75
C ARG A 65 -15.07 12.25 7.80
N GLY A 66 -14.22 13.17 8.24
CA GLY A 66 -14.60 14.26 9.15
C GLY A 66 -13.88 15.57 8.83
N SER A 67 -13.56 15.78 7.55
CA SER A 67 -13.12 17.07 6.99
C SER A 67 -14.33 17.85 6.48
#